data_AF-A0A6C9QIM5-F1
#
_entry.id   AF-A0A6C9QIM5-F1
#
_cell.length_a   1.000
_cell.length_b   1.000
_cell.length_c   1.000
_cell.angle_alpha   90.00
_cell.angle_beta   90.00
_cell.angle_gamma   90.00
#
_symmetry.space_group_name_H-M   'P 1'
#
loop_
_entity.id
_entity.type
_entity.pdbx_description
1 polymer ?
#
loop_
_entity_poly.entity_id
_entity_poly.type
_entity_poly.pdbx_seq_one_letter_code
_entity_poly.pdbx_strand_id
1 'polypeptide(L)'
;MAQHTVYFPDAFLTQMREAMPSTLSFDDFLAACQRPLRRSIRVNTLKISVADFLQLTASYGWTLTPIPWCEEGFWIERDDEDALPLGSTAEHLSGLFY
;
A
#
# COMPACT_ATOMS: atom_id res chain seq x y z
N MET A 1 6.24 11.65 13.80
CA MET A 1 6.61 10.91 12.57
C MET A 1 8.07 11.19 12.28
N ALA A 2 8.95 10.20 12.36
CA ALA A 2 10.35 10.38 11.95
C ALA A 2 10.37 10.46 10.41
N GLN A 3 10.80 11.59 9.86
CA GLN A 3 11.01 11.76 8.42
C GLN A 3 12.25 10.94 8.04
N HIS A 4 12.07 9.66 7.71
CA HIS A 4 13.13 8.86 7.10
C HIS A 4 13.33 9.38 5.68
N THR A 5 14.21 10.36 5.51
CA THR A 5 14.63 10.81 4.19
C THR A 5 15.38 9.67 3.53
N VAL A 6 14.78 9.08 2.50
CA VAL A 6 15.40 8.01 1.72
C VAL A 6 16.65 8.58 1.04
N TYR A 7 17.80 7.95 1.29
CA TYR A 7 19.05 8.29 0.62
C TYR A 7 19.09 7.65 -0.77
N PHE A 8 19.44 8.45 -1.78
CA PHE A 8 19.66 7.99 -3.15
C PHE A 8 21.11 8.24 -3.56
N PRO A 9 21.87 7.21 -3.99
CA PRO A 9 23.21 7.39 -4.53
C PRO A 9 23.21 8.22 -5.82
N ASP A 10 24.24 9.04 -6.05
CA ASP A 10 24.33 9.90 -7.25
C ASP A 10 24.24 9.10 -8.56
N ALA A 11 24.86 7.92 -8.62
CA ALA A 11 24.79 7.06 -9.81
C ALA A 11 23.35 6.66 -10.16
N PHE A 12 22.50 6.42 -9.15
CA PHE A 12 21.08 6.14 -9.35
C PHE A 12 20.34 7.38 -9.87
N LEU A 13 20.61 8.54 -9.28
CA LEU A 13 19.98 9.80 -9.70
C LEU A 13 20.31 10.12 -11.17
N THR A 14 21.57 9.96 -11.58
CA THR A 14 22.00 10.15 -12.97
C THR A 14 21.26 9.19 -13.91
N GLN A 15 21.25 7.89 -13.59
CA GLN A 15 20.58 6.90 -14.43
C GLN A 15 19.07 7.17 -14.57
N MET A 16 18.40 7.58 -13.50
CA MET A 16 16.96 7.90 -13.54
C MET A 16 16.68 9.16 -14.35
N ARG A 17 17.55 10.18 -14.30
CA ARG A 17 17.40 11.38 -15.16
C ARG A 17 17.51 11.04 -16.64
N GLU A 18 18.40 10.11 -17.01
CA GLU A 18 18.58 9.68 -18.40
C GLU A 18 17.44 8.78 -18.89
N ALA A 19 16.90 7.92 -18.02
CA ALA A 19 15.83 6.99 -18.37
C ALA A 19 14.43 7.63 -18.42
N MET A 20 14.22 8.72 -17.67
CA MET A 20 12.92 9.37 -17.59
C MET A 20 12.59 10.16 -18.86
N PRO A 21 11.34 10.10 -19.35
CA PRO A 21 10.87 10.97 -20.42
C PRO A 21 11.03 12.45 -20.06
N SER A 22 11.49 13.26 -21.01
CA SER A 22 11.68 14.71 -20.81
C SER A 22 10.39 15.48 -20.50
N THR A 23 9.23 14.87 -20.73
CA THR A 23 7.91 15.42 -20.41
C THR A 23 7.54 15.28 -18.93
N LEU A 24 8.31 14.52 -18.14
CA LEU A 24 8.06 14.30 -16.71
C LEU A 24 9.06 15.06 -15.84
N SER A 25 8.60 15.57 -14.70
CA SER A 25 9.44 16.27 -13.73
C SER A 25 10.25 15.28 -12.89
N PHE A 26 11.57 15.46 -12.89
CA PHE A 26 12.45 14.66 -12.01
C PHE A 26 12.24 15.00 -10.53
N ASP A 27 11.91 16.25 -10.22
CA ASP A 27 11.64 16.67 -8.83
C ASP A 27 10.34 16.03 -8.31
N ASP A 28 9.33 15.86 -9.17
CA ASP A 28 8.09 15.15 -8.81
C ASP A 28 8.35 13.66 -8.54
N PHE A 29 9.25 13.05 -9.30
CA PHE A 29 9.70 11.67 -9.07
C PHE A 29 10.36 11.54 -7.69
N LEU A 30 11.32 12.41 -7.35
CA LEU A 30 11.97 12.40 -6.04
C LEU A 30 10.96 12.63 -4.91
N ALA A 31 10.06 13.61 -5.09
CA ALA A 31 9.01 13.91 -4.13
C ALA A 31 8.06 12.72 -3.94
N ALA A 32 7.78 11.93 -5.00
CA ALA A 32 6.98 10.71 -4.90
C ALA A 32 7.72 9.60 -4.14
N CYS A 33 9.01 9.38 -4.43
CA CYS A 33 9.82 8.37 -3.74
C CYS A 33 10.02 8.64 -2.25
N GLN A 34 9.87 9.90 -1.82
CA GLN A 34 9.97 10.29 -0.41
C GLN A 34 8.63 10.18 0.35
N ARG A 35 7.52 9.90 -0.33
CA ARG A 35 6.22 9.71 0.35
C ARG A 35 6.20 8.34 1.04
N PRO A 36 5.59 8.24 2.23
CA PRO A 36 5.31 6.95 2.83
C PRO A 36 4.51 6.06 1.87
N LEU A 37 4.82 4.76 1.88
CA LEU A 37 4.05 3.81 1.09
C LEU A 37 2.62 3.75 1.61
N ARG A 38 1.66 3.82 0.67
CA ARG A 38 0.26 3.59 0.99
C ARG A 38 0.08 2.11 1.31
N ARG A 39 -0.50 1.80 2.47
CA ARG A 39 -0.78 0.42 2.87
C ARG A 39 -1.84 -0.18 1.95
N SER A 40 -1.68 -1.45 1.65
CA SER A 40 -2.61 -2.22 0.83
C SER A 40 -2.71 -3.65 1.35
N ILE A 41 -3.83 -4.29 1.07
CA ILE A 41 -4.05 -5.72 1.25
C ILE A 41 -4.50 -6.33 -0.07
N ARG A 42 -4.27 -7.62 -0.28
CA ARG A 42 -4.88 -8.38 -1.36
C ARG A 42 -5.57 -9.62 -0.79
N VAL A 43 -6.86 -9.76 -1.08
CA VAL A 43 -7.70 -10.85 -0.57
C VAL A 43 -7.21 -12.19 -1.13
N ASN A 44 -7.17 -13.23 -0.30
CA ASN A 44 -6.84 -14.59 -0.71
C ASN A 44 -8.10 -15.30 -1.20
N THR A 45 -8.36 -15.22 -2.51
CA THR A 45 -9.53 -15.85 -3.15
C THR A 45 -9.52 -17.38 -3.13
N LEU A 46 -8.41 -18.01 -2.71
CA LEU A 46 -8.39 -19.44 -2.39
C LEU A 46 -9.08 -19.78 -1.07
N LYS A 47 -9.33 -18.79 -0.20
CA LYS A 47 -9.94 -18.99 1.13
C LYS A 47 -11.26 -18.26 1.32
N ILE A 48 -11.43 -17.08 0.71
CA ILE A 48 -12.63 -16.26 0.87
C ILE A 48 -12.88 -15.42 -0.39
N SER A 49 -14.14 -15.21 -0.77
CA SER A 49 -14.46 -14.29 -1.86
C SER A 49 -14.22 -12.83 -1.43
N VAL A 50 -14.03 -11.93 -2.40
CA VAL A 50 -13.91 -10.50 -2.10
C VAL A 50 -15.17 -9.97 -1.41
N ALA A 51 -16.36 -10.37 -1.87
CA ALA A 51 -17.62 -9.94 -1.29
C ALA A 51 -17.76 -10.37 0.18
N ASP A 52 -17.47 -11.63 0.48
CA ASP A 52 -17.53 -12.16 1.84
C ASP A 52 -16.50 -11.50 2.75
N PHE A 53 -15.31 -11.20 2.23
CA PHE A 53 -14.27 -10.48 2.98
C PHE A 53 -14.69 -9.06 3.35
N LEU A 54 -15.28 -8.33 2.40
CA LEU A 54 -15.80 -6.97 2.65
C LEU A 54 -16.94 -7.01 3.69
N GLN A 55 -17.81 -8.01 3.63
CA GLN A 55 -18.86 -8.18 4.64
C GLN A 55 -18.29 -8.53 6.02
N LEU A 56 -17.28 -9.41 6.09
CA LEU A 56 -16.63 -9.83 7.33
C LEU A 56 -15.97 -8.65 8.06
N THR A 57 -15.32 -7.75 7.31
CA THR A 57 -14.51 -6.65 7.85
C THR A 57 -15.28 -5.33 7.97
N ALA A 58 -16.56 -5.28 7.58
CA ALA A 58 -17.37 -4.05 7.55
C ALA A 58 -17.47 -3.34 8.90
N SER A 59 -17.41 -4.07 10.02
CA SER A 59 -17.51 -3.49 11.37
C SER A 59 -16.16 -3.02 11.95
N TYR A 60 -15.05 -3.18 11.22
CA TYR A 60 -13.70 -3.00 11.77
C TYR A 60 -13.22 -1.55 11.69
N GLY A 61 -14.04 -0.63 11.16
CA GLY A 61 -13.63 0.76 10.92
C GLY A 61 -12.52 0.86 9.87
N TRP A 62 -12.45 -0.09 8.93
CA TRP A 62 -11.49 -0.04 7.83
C TRP A 62 -12.11 0.67 6.64
N THR A 63 -11.36 1.57 6.03
CA THR A 63 -11.71 2.11 4.72
C THR A 63 -10.91 1.36 3.65
N LEU A 64 -11.62 0.54 2.87
CA LEU A 64 -11.04 -0.27 1.79
C LEU A 64 -11.37 0.38 0.44
N THR A 65 -10.36 0.95 -0.20
CA THR A 65 -10.50 1.55 -1.54
C THR A 65 -9.97 0.59 -2.61
N PRO A 66 -10.76 0.20 -3.62
CA PRO A 66 -10.32 -0.73 -4.66
C PRO A 66 -9.08 -0.24 -5.42
N ILE A 67 -8.14 -1.16 -5.69
CA ILE A 67 -7.00 -0.91 -6.57
C ILE A 67 -7.44 -1.18 -8.01
N PRO A 68 -7.34 -0.21 -8.94
CA PRO A 68 -7.94 -0.34 -10.27
C PRO A 68 -7.43 -1.49 -11.14
N TRP A 69 -6.24 -2.01 -10.85
CA TRP A 69 -5.57 -3.07 -11.62
C TRP A 69 -5.46 -4.40 -10.87
N CYS A 70 -6.12 -4.53 -9.72
CA CYS A 70 -6.13 -5.76 -8.92
C CYS A 70 -7.51 -5.92 -8.28
N GLU A 71 -8.33 -6.84 -8.81
CA GLU A 71 -9.71 -7.04 -8.35
C GLU A 71 -9.79 -7.45 -6.88
N GLU A 72 -8.81 -8.19 -6.39
CA GLU A 72 -8.68 -8.60 -5.00
C GLU A 72 -7.93 -7.57 -4.13
N GLY A 73 -7.45 -6.47 -4.71
CA GLY A 73 -6.55 -5.52 -4.08
C GLY A 73 -7.27 -4.28 -3.54
N PHE A 74 -6.92 -3.88 -2.32
CA PHE A 74 -7.48 -2.69 -1.68
C PHE A 74 -6.36 -1.87 -1.03
N TRP A 75 -6.41 -0.55 -1.20
CA TRP A 75 -5.75 0.35 -0.26
C TRP A 75 -6.56 0.39 1.03
N ILE A 76 -5.87 0.37 2.17
CA ILE A 76 -6.49 0.30 3.48
C ILE A 76 -6.09 1.50 4.34
N GLU A 77 -7.09 2.15 4.92
CA GLU A 77 -6.96 3.20 5.93
C GLU A 77 -7.71 2.78 7.19
N ARG A 78 -7.17 3.12 8.36
CA ARG A 78 -7.68 2.68 9.67
C ARG A 78 -7.57 3.80 10.68
N ASP A 79 -8.61 3.96 11.51
CA ASP A 79 -8.66 5.03 12.51
C ASP A 79 -7.69 4.81 13.68
N ASP A 80 -7.41 3.56 14.04
CA ASP A 80 -6.47 3.18 15.10
C ASP A 80 -5.47 2.13 14.57
N GLU A 81 -4.36 2.62 14.02
CA GLU A 81 -3.29 1.78 13.48
C GLU A 81 -2.43 1.12 14.58
N ASP A 82 -2.43 1.68 15.79
CA ASP A 82 -1.54 1.30 16.89
C ASP A 82 -2.19 0.26 17.84
N ALA A 83 -3.52 0.23 17.97
CA ALA A 83 -4.20 -0.73 18.85
C ALA A 83 -4.06 -2.20 18.42
N LEU A 84 -4.05 -2.47 17.10
CA LEU A 84 -3.85 -3.82 16.56
C LEU A 84 -3.16 -3.76 15.19
N PRO A 85 -1.91 -4.22 15.04
CA PRO A 85 -1.25 -4.27 13.74
C PRO A 85 -2.02 -5.14 12.73
N LEU A 86 -2.05 -4.75 11.45
CA LEU A 86 -2.74 -5.53 10.40
C LEU A 86 -2.25 -6.98 10.34
N GLY A 87 -0.95 -7.19 10.50
CA GLY A 87 -0.35 -8.53 10.49
C GLY A 87 -0.79 -9.43 11.66
N SER A 88 -1.44 -8.86 12.68
CA SER A 88 -1.91 -9.56 13.88
C SER A 88 -3.42 -9.80 13.88
N THR A 89 -4.15 -9.40 12.83
CA THR A 89 -5.58 -9.69 12.73
C THR A 89 -5.81 -11.19 12.49
N ALA A 90 -6.95 -11.71 12.93
CA ALA A 90 -7.28 -13.13 12.74
C ALA A 90 -7.33 -13.47 11.24
N GLU A 91 -7.80 -12.55 10.42
CA GLU A 91 -7.90 -12.66 8.96
C GLU A 91 -6.51 -12.77 8.31
N HIS A 92 -5.54 -11.98 8.75
CA HIS A 92 -4.17 -12.10 8.25
C HIS A 92 -3.52 -13.42 8.72
N LEU A 93 -3.64 -13.73 10.02
CA LEU A 93 -3.06 -14.95 10.60
C LEU A 93 -3.66 -16.25 10.03
N SER A 94 -4.94 -16.22 9.64
CA SER A 94 -5.61 -17.32 8.94
C SER A 94 -5.39 -17.29 7.43
N GLY A 95 -4.69 -16.28 6.90
CA GLY A 95 -4.31 -16.14 5.50
C GLY A 95 -5.46 -15.79 4.57
N LEU A 96 -6.47 -15.06 5.07
CA LEU A 96 -7.57 -14.50 4.28
C LEU A 96 -7.13 -13.30 3.43
N PHE A 97 -6.04 -12.62 3.81
CA PHE A 97 -5.36 -11.61 2.99
C PHE A 97 -3.85 -11.59 3.33
N TYR A 98 -3.09 -10.82 2.54
CA TYR A 98 -1.66 -10.49 2.70
C TYR A 98 -1.42 -9.04 2.34
#